data_AF-A0A8H7SS50-F1
#
_entry.id   AF-A0A8H7SS50-F1
#
_cell.length_a   1.000
_cell.length_b   1.000
_cell.length_c   1.000
_cell.angle_alpha   90.00
_cell.angle_beta   90.00
_cell.angle_gamma   90.00
#
_symmetry.space_group_name_H-M   'P 1'
#
loop_
_entity.id
_entity.type
_entity.pdbx_description
1 polymer ?
#
loop_
_entity_poly.entity_id
_entity_poly.type
_entity_poly.pdbx_seq_one_letter_code
_entity_poly.pdbx_strand_id
1 'polypeptide(L)'
;MSMASPLYPPNSGTNSPLHPGLYEYLAELVSKRVATIKYIRKAHEGNTHWFNTILLTRENLAEMYPNSKMVKRTYNFYALGLSLGAILDITNPVDYIKALSQIMTEFERHTSDDSKQKMKNIFRKAKAKDDYSYSDNTGDYGYLILPHIPFEMDYFETFFTLIDIMAEAYYKLLVGTEGPICTQAYFELVLKCDGKFKKIVTMVTKELDLLARHAIKEELKLIDPMCQFTAKVSSPIEFDPTASDV
;
A
#
# COMPACT_ATOMS: atom_id res chain seq x y z
N MET A 1 40.31 -55.72 -43.01
CA MET A 1 40.10 -54.27 -42.91
C MET A 1 38.67 -54.05 -42.48
N SER A 2 38.45 -53.80 -41.18
CA SER A 2 37.13 -53.55 -40.60
C SER A 2 37.01 -52.05 -40.31
N MET A 3 35.99 -51.43 -40.89
CA MET A 3 35.69 -50.00 -40.75
C MET A 3 34.85 -49.82 -39.47
N ALA A 4 35.41 -49.18 -38.45
CA ALA A 4 34.66 -48.77 -37.26
C ALA A 4 34.16 -47.32 -37.46
N SER A 5 32.85 -47.14 -37.61
CA SER A 5 32.20 -45.83 -37.58
C SER A 5 32.01 -45.37 -36.12
N PRO A 6 32.24 -44.09 -35.77
CA PRO A 6 31.94 -43.60 -34.43
C PRO A 6 30.43 -43.42 -34.24
N LEU A 7 29.87 -44.18 -33.30
CA LEU A 7 28.54 -43.96 -32.73
C LEU A 7 28.65 -42.86 -31.67
N TYR A 8 28.58 -41.57 -32.05
CA TYR A 8 28.01 -40.50 -31.21
C TYR A 8 28.03 -39.16 -31.98
N PRO A 9 26.92 -38.42 -32.06
CA PRO A 9 26.97 -37.02 -32.50
C PRO A 9 27.63 -36.14 -31.41
N PRO A 10 28.26 -35.02 -31.78
CA PRO A 10 28.81 -34.10 -30.79
C PRO A 10 27.67 -33.43 -30.02
N ASN A 11 27.69 -33.64 -28.69
CA ASN A 11 26.78 -33.01 -27.75
C ASN A 11 27.02 -31.50 -27.74
N SER A 12 26.25 -30.75 -28.53
CA SER A 12 26.16 -29.30 -28.49
C SER A 12 25.01 -28.88 -27.56
N GLY A 13 24.99 -29.47 -26.36
CA GLY A 13 24.14 -29.03 -25.26
C GLY A 13 24.74 -27.79 -24.61
N THR A 14 24.39 -26.61 -25.13
CA THR A 14 24.51 -25.38 -24.34
C THR A 14 23.47 -25.46 -23.22
N ASN A 15 23.85 -26.09 -22.10
CA ASN A 15 23.15 -25.93 -20.84
C ASN A 15 23.43 -24.52 -20.30
N SER A 16 22.89 -23.52 -20.98
CA SER A 16 22.63 -22.22 -20.35
C SER A 16 21.40 -22.43 -19.47
N PRO A 17 21.41 -22.03 -18.18
CA PRO A 17 20.16 -21.98 -17.44
C PRO A 17 19.16 -21.16 -18.25
N LEU A 18 18.00 -21.74 -18.58
CA LEU A 18 16.90 -21.05 -19.26
C LEU A 18 16.52 -19.86 -18.38
N HIS A 19 17.05 -18.68 -18.70
CA HIS A 19 16.64 -17.45 -18.05
C HIS A 19 15.15 -17.26 -18.32
N PRO A 20 14.34 -16.98 -17.29
CA PRO A 20 12.92 -16.69 -17.46
C PRO A 20 12.73 -15.61 -18.53
N GLY A 21 11.72 -15.77 -19.38
CA GLY A 21 11.35 -14.73 -20.33
C GLY A 21 10.77 -13.51 -19.61
N LEU A 22 10.62 -12.40 -20.33
CA LEU A 22 10.07 -11.16 -19.77
C LEU A 22 8.63 -11.34 -19.24
N TYR A 23 7.85 -12.20 -19.89
CA TYR A 23 6.50 -12.51 -19.45
C TYR A 23 6.48 -13.22 -18.11
N GLU A 24 7.39 -14.19 -17.89
CA GLU A 24 7.52 -14.89 -16.61
C GLU A 24 7.94 -13.93 -15.49
N TYR A 25 8.88 -13.01 -15.76
CA TYR A 25 9.24 -11.96 -14.81
C TYR A 25 8.06 -11.03 -14.47
N LEU A 26 7.25 -10.67 -15.47
CA LEU A 26 6.05 -9.87 -15.27
C LEU A 26 5.03 -10.61 -14.41
N ALA A 27 4.76 -11.88 -14.71
CA ALA A 27 3.85 -12.73 -13.95
C ALA A 27 4.30 -12.88 -12.49
N GLU A 28 5.60 -13.11 -12.26
CA GLU A 28 6.17 -13.19 -10.92
C GLU A 28 6.04 -11.85 -10.17
N LEU A 29 6.32 -10.73 -10.83
CA LEU A 29 6.15 -9.39 -10.26
C LEU A 29 4.70 -9.14 -9.84
N VAL A 30 3.75 -9.40 -10.74
CA VAL A 30 2.30 -9.23 -10.49
C VAL A 30 1.88 -10.11 -9.31
N SER A 31 2.26 -11.39 -9.31
CA SER A 31 1.95 -12.32 -8.22
C SER A 31 2.45 -11.81 -6.86
N LYS A 32 3.74 -11.44 -6.77
CA LYS A 32 4.35 -10.91 -5.54
C LYS A 32 3.70 -9.60 -5.07
N ARG A 33 3.38 -8.70 -6.01
CA ARG A 33 2.72 -7.43 -5.70
C ARG A 33 1.32 -7.62 -5.18
N VAL A 34 0.50 -8.41 -5.88
CA VAL A 34 -0.86 -8.68 -5.45
C VAL A 34 -0.89 -9.39 -4.10
N ALA A 35 0.03 -10.35 -3.86
CA ALA A 35 0.15 -10.99 -2.55
C ALA A 35 0.46 -9.98 -1.43
N THR A 36 1.39 -9.05 -1.68
CA THR A 36 1.76 -7.98 -0.73
C THR A 36 0.57 -7.05 -0.45
N ILE A 37 -0.12 -6.60 -1.51
CA ILE A 37 -1.27 -5.70 -1.44
C ILE A 37 -2.43 -6.35 -0.67
N LYS A 38 -2.75 -7.61 -0.98
CA LYS A 38 -3.78 -8.40 -0.26
C LYS A 38 -3.39 -8.64 1.20
N TYR A 39 -2.11 -8.84 1.50
CA TYR A 39 -1.66 -8.98 2.88
C TYR A 39 -1.85 -7.68 3.68
N ILE A 40 -1.54 -6.53 3.09
CA ILE A 40 -1.76 -5.21 3.72
C ILE A 40 -3.25 -4.98 3.99
N ARG A 41 -4.14 -5.37 3.06
CA ARG A 41 -5.60 -5.32 3.29
C ARG A 41 -6.00 -6.10 4.53
N LYS A 42 -5.58 -7.37 4.61
CA LYS A 42 -5.87 -8.26 5.75
C LYS A 42 -5.33 -7.73 7.08
N ALA A 43 -4.15 -7.10 7.05
CA ALA A 43 -3.60 -6.43 8.23
C ALA A 43 -4.49 -5.24 8.65
N HIS A 44 -5.02 -4.46 7.70
CA HIS A 44 -5.95 -3.35 7.99
C HIS A 44 -7.36 -3.78 8.37
N GLU A 45 -7.77 -5.03 8.12
CA GLU A 45 -9.03 -5.58 8.63
C GLU A 45 -9.00 -5.76 10.16
N GLY A 46 -7.81 -5.88 10.75
CA GLY A 46 -7.61 -5.99 12.20
C GLY A 46 -7.61 -7.41 12.74
N ASN A 47 -7.71 -8.43 11.86
CA ASN A 47 -7.89 -9.84 12.23
C ASN A 47 -6.68 -10.73 11.84
N THR A 48 -5.62 -10.15 11.30
CA THR A 48 -4.42 -10.87 10.85
C THR A 48 -3.19 -10.36 11.57
N HIS A 49 -2.31 -11.28 12.01
CA HIS A 49 -1.06 -10.93 12.66
C HIS A 49 -0.07 -10.32 11.65
N TRP A 50 0.50 -9.17 12.01
CA TRP A 50 1.59 -8.54 11.29
C TRP A 50 2.86 -9.39 11.40
N PHE A 51 3.35 -9.87 10.25
CA PHE A 51 4.42 -10.85 10.09
C PHE A 51 4.38 -12.01 11.10
N ASN A 52 3.18 -12.54 11.37
CA ASN A 52 2.95 -13.61 12.36
C ASN A 52 3.52 -13.31 13.76
N THR A 53 3.69 -12.02 14.10
CA THR A 53 4.37 -11.60 15.33
C THR A 53 3.41 -10.91 16.29
N ILE A 54 2.60 -9.96 15.82
CA ILE A 54 1.71 -9.16 16.66
C ILE A 54 0.40 -8.88 15.93
N LEU A 55 -0.72 -8.94 16.65
CA LEU A 55 -2.03 -8.56 16.11
C LEU A 55 -2.18 -7.04 16.16
N LEU A 56 -2.50 -6.42 15.03
CA LEU A 56 -2.86 -5.00 14.97
C LEU A 56 -4.38 -4.93 15.02
N THR A 57 -4.97 -4.59 16.17
CA THR A 57 -6.43 -4.67 16.32
C THR A 57 -7.14 -3.56 15.55
N ARG A 58 -8.45 -3.73 15.31
CA ARG A 58 -9.28 -2.73 14.63
C ARG A 58 -9.29 -1.40 15.39
N GLU A 59 -9.24 -1.43 16.71
CA GLU A 59 -9.21 -0.25 17.57
C GLU A 59 -7.90 0.54 17.37
N ASN A 60 -6.76 -0.16 17.40
CA ASN A 60 -5.45 0.48 17.16
C ASN A 60 -5.37 1.11 15.76
N LEU A 61 -5.93 0.43 14.77
CA LEU A 61 -6.01 0.94 13.40
C LEU A 61 -6.93 2.17 13.32
N ALA A 62 -8.10 2.13 13.96
CA ALA A 62 -9.04 3.25 13.98
C ALA A 62 -8.44 4.50 14.65
N GLU A 63 -7.63 4.32 15.69
CA GLU A 63 -6.91 5.40 16.35
C GLU A 63 -5.80 5.99 15.47
N MET A 64 -5.10 5.14 14.70
CA MET A 64 -4.06 5.56 13.74
C MET A 64 -4.65 6.30 12.54
N TYR A 65 -5.82 5.86 12.06
CA TYR A 65 -6.46 6.35 10.83
C TYR A 65 -7.85 6.99 11.07
N PRO A 66 -7.99 8.02 11.92
CA PRO A 66 -9.27 8.67 12.12
C PRO A 66 -9.66 9.48 10.88
N ASN A 67 -10.92 9.39 10.45
CA ASN A 67 -11.43 10.04 9.24
C ASN A 67 -11.11 11.55 9.22
N SER A 68 -11.27 12.23 10.36
CA SER A 68 -10.96 13.65 10.54
C SER A 68 -9.51 14.05 10.22
N LYS A 69 -8.54 13.14 10.38
CA LYS A 69 -7.13 13.38 10.01
C LYS A 69 -6.79 12.84 8.62
N MET A 70 -7.57 11.89 8.12
CA MET A 70 -7.32 11.21 6.85
C MET A 70 -8.05 11.83 5.65
N VAL A 71 -8.97 12.79 5.84
CA VAL A 71 -9.79 13.45 4.80
C VAL A 71 -9.08 13.59 3.44
N LYS A 72 -7.92 14.25 3.43
CA LYS A 72 -7.18 14.49 2.19
C LYS A 72 -6.60 13.20 1.58
N ARG A 73 -6.05 12.31 2.40
CA ARG A 73 -5.53 11.02 1.92
C ARG A 73 -6.68 10.19 1.37
N THR A 74 -7.81 10.12 2.07
CA THR A 74 -9.02 9.45 1.63
C THR A 74 -9.47 9.98 0.27
N TYR A 75 -9.53 11.30 0.10
CA TYR A 75 -9.85 11.92 -1.19
C TYR A 75 -8.88 11.52 -2.31
N ASN A 76 -7.58 11.58 -2.05
CA ASN A 76 -6.57 11.17 -3.03
C ASN A 76 -6.72 9.69 -3.41
N PHE A 77 -6.93 8.82 -2.43
CA PHE A 77 -7.14 7.39 -2.66
C PHE A 77 -8.41 7.11 -3.45
N TYR A 78 -9.48 7.84 -3.16
CA TYR A 78 -10.73 7.75 -3.89
C TYR A 78 -10.57 8.17 -5.36
N ALA A 79 -9.97 9.33 -5.60
CA ALA A 79 -9.67 9.84 -6.94
C ALA A 79 -8.81 8.85 -7.75
N LEU A 80 -7.76 8.30 -7.12
CA LEU A 80 -6.93 7.28 -7.76
C LEU A 80 -7.74 6.02 -8.08
N GLY A 81 -8.53 5.53 -7.13
CA GLY A 81 -9.35 4.33 -7.31
C GLY A 81 -10.34 4.45 -8.46
N LEU A 82 -11.04 5.60 -8.55
CA LEU A 82 -11.93 5.89 -9.67
C LEU A 82 -11.20 5.92 -11.02
N SER A 83 -10.04 6.59 -11.05
CA SER A 83 -9.24 6.72 -12.28
C SER A 83 -8.74 5.36 -12.76
N LEU A 84 -8.27 4.51 -11.84
CA LEU A 84 -7.84 3.14 -12.16
C LEU A 84 -9.01 2.30 -12.67
N GLY A 85 -10.17 2.38 -12.02
CA GLY A 85 -11.38 1.67 -12.45
C GLY A 85 -11.81 2.05 -13.87
N ALA A 86 -11.68 3.32 -14.23
CA ALA A 86 -12.07 3.85 -15.55
C ALA A 86 -11.22 3.35 -16.72
N ILE A 87 -10.06 2.72 -16.46
CA ILE A 87 -9.18 2.20 -17.52
C ILE A 87 -9.15 0.66 -17.59
N LEU A 88 -9.86 -0.05 -16.70
CA LEU A 88 -9.82 -1.52 -16.65
C LEU A 88 -10.50 -2.19 -17.86
N ASP A 89 -11.39 -1.49 -18.53
CA ASP A 89 -12.08 -1.95 -19.74
C ASP A 89 -11.24 -1.81 -21.01
N ILE A 90 -10.11 -1.06 -20.97
CA ILE A 90 -9.16 -0.97 -22.09
C ILE A 90 -8.64 -2.37 -22.44
N THR A 91 -8.87 -2.80 -23.67
CA THR A 91 -8.54 -4.15 -24.14
C THR A 91 -7.10 -4.25 -24.67
N ASN A 92 -6.60 -3.19 -25.29
CA ASN A 92 -5.23 -3.14 -25.80
C ASN A 92 -4.24 -2.95 -24.63
N PRO A 93 -3.32 -3.89 -24.38
CA PRO A 93 -2.40 -3.82 -23.23
C PRO A 93 -1.46 -2.62 -23.31
N VAL A 94 -1.04 -2.22 -24.52
CA VAL A 94 -0.14 -1.08 -24.72
C VAL A 94 -0.84 0.24 -24.40
N ASP A 95 -2.12 0.37 -24.78
CA ASP A 95 -2.90 1.56 -24.46
C ASP A 95 -3.24 1.61 -22.97
N TYR A 96 -3.55 0.45 -22.36
CA TYR A 96 -3.76 0.32 -20.93
C TYR A 96 -2.54 0.78 -20.13
N ILE A 97 -1.33 0.27 -20.41
CA ILE A 97 -0.14 0.65 -19.65
C ILE A 97 0.22 2.13 -19.83
N LYS A 98 -0.07 2.72 -21.01
CA LYS A 98 0.09 4.16 -21.24
C LYS A 98 -0.88 4.97 -20.38
N ALA A 99 -2.17 4.63 -20.39
CA ALA A 99 -3.18 5.28 -19.57
C ALA A 99 -2.86 5.17 -18.08
N LEU A 100 -2.49 3.97 -17.62
CA LEU A 100 -2.05 3.71 -16.25
C LEU A 100 -0.84 4.58 -15.87
N SER A 101 0.16 4.67 -16.75
CA SER A 101 1.34 5.51 -16.53
C SER A 101 0.99 7.00 -16.40
N GLN A 102 0.03 7.49 -17.19
CA GLN A 102 -0.45 8.86 -17.10
C GLN A 102 -1.18 9.13 -15.78
N ILE A 103 -2.15 8.27 -15.39
CA ILE A 103 -2.84 8.37 -14.09
C ILE A 103 -1.82 8.45 -12.95
N MET A 104 -0.84 7.55 -12.93
CA MET A 104 0.13 7.51 -11.84
C MET A 104 1.06 8.74 -11.85
N THR A 105 1.38 9.31 -13.03
CA THR A 105 2.14 10.58 -13.13
C THR A 105 1.33 11.76 -12.60
N GLU A 106 0.07 11.85 -13.02
CA GLU A 106 -0.86 12.89 -12.61
C GLU A 106 -1.14 12.83 -11.09
N PHE A 107 -1.31 11.62 -10.55
CA PHE A 107 -1.48 11.38 -9.13
C PHE A 107 -0.27 11.84 -8.31
N GLU A 108 0.95 11.55 -8.76
CA GLU A 108 2.17 12.03 -8.10
C GLU A 108 2.26 13.57 -8.14
N ARG A 109 1.92 14.19 -9.27
CA ARG A 109 1.88 15.66 -9.41
C ARG A 109 0.87 16.27 -8.43
N HIS A 110 -0.35 15.75 -8.42
CA HIS A 110 -1.44 16.18 -7.53
C HIS A 110 -1.06 16.09 -6.05
N THR A 111 -0.46 14.96 -5.65
CA THR A 111 -0.05 14.76 -4.25
C THR A 111 1.19 15.55 -3.85
N SER A 112 2.07 15.88 -4.80
CA SER A 112 3.32 16.62 -4.56
C SER A 112 3.16 18.14 -4.51
N ASP A 113 2.38 18.74 -5.42
CA ASP A 113 2.24 20.21 -5.49
C ASP A 113 1.57 20.80 -4.25
N ASP A 114 0.71 20.02 -3.60
CA ASP A 114 0.08 20.38 -2.35
C ASP A 114 1.08 20.55 -1.19
N SER A 115 2.25 19.89 -1.26
CA SER A 115 3.35 20.07 -0.29
C SER A 115 4.07 21.41 -0.48
N LYS A 116 4.11 21.93 -1.72
CA LYS A 116 4.73 23.22 -2.06
C LYS A 116 3.80 24.39 -1.74
N GLN A 117 2.48 24.21 -1.90
CA GLN A 117 1.48 25.24 -1.58
C GLN A 117 1.43 25.52 -0.07
N LYS A 118 1.62 24.49 0.78
CA LYS A 118 1.80 24.65 2.23
C LYS A 118 2.99 25.57 2.60
N MET A 119 4.10 25.53 1.88
CA MET A 119 5.24 26.44 2.13
C MET A 119 4.96 27.89 1.67
N LYS A 120 4.21 28.09 0.59
CA LYS A 120 3.80 29.44 0.13
C LYS A 120 2.79 30.10 1.06
N ASN A 121 1.92 29.33 1.71
CA ASN A 121 0.86 29.86 2.56
C ASN A 121 1.34 30.19 3.99
N ILE A 122 2.50 29.70 4.42
CA ILE A 122 3.14 30.08 5.71
C ILE A 122 3.58 31.56 5.68
N PHE A 123 4.01 32.07 4.52
CA PHE A 123 4.40 33.47 4.35
C PHE A 123 3.21 34.45 4.24
N ARG A 124 1.96 33.97 4.16
CA ARG A 124 0.75 34.83 4.02
C ARG A 124 -0.20 34.75 5.20
N LYS A 125 0.11 33.96 6.24
CA LYS A 125 -0.79 33.73 7.39
C LYS A 125 -0.77 34.91 8.37
N ALA A 126 -1.26 36.07 7.92
CA ALA A 126 -1.63 37.21 8.76
C ALA A 126 -3.05 37.71 8.49
N LYS A 127 -3.81 37.13 7.54
CA LYS A 127 -5.23 37.43 7.37
C LYS A 127 -5.98 36.27 6.72
N ALA A 128 -7.24 36.15 7.11
CA ALA A 128 -8.30 35.28 6.60
C ALA A 128 -8.51 33.95 7.36
N LYS A 129 -9.56 34.02 8.18
CA LYS A 129 -10.44 32.97 8.69
C LYS A 129 -11.43 32.62 7.57
N ASP A 130 -11.81 31.34 7.49
CA ASP A 130 -12.80 30.72 6.60
C ASP A 130 -12.45 30.67 5.10
N ASP A 131 -12.10 29.49 4.59
CA ASP A 131 -12.99 28.65 3.75
C ASP A 131 -12.25 27.39 3.26
N TYR A 132 -12.92 26.23 3.28
CA TYR A 132 -12.43 24.96 2.73
C TYR A 132 -12.55 24.96 1.20
N SER A 133 -11.91 25.93 0.54
CA SER A 133 -11.83 26.02 -0.91
C SER A 133 -10.72 25.09 -1.41
N TYR A 134 -11.07 23.85 -1.77
CA TYR A 134 -10.25 23.06 -2.69
C TYR A 134 -10.08 23.88 -3.97
N SER A 135 -8.85 24.27 -4.32
CA SER A 135 -8.62 25.01 -5.56
C SER A 135 -8.98 24.10 -6.74
N ASP A 136 -9.96 24.52 -7.53
CA ASP A 136 -10.40 23.88 -8.76
C ASP A 136 -9.27 23.90 -9.81
N ASN A 137 -8.35 22.93 -9.71
CA ASN A 137 -7.34 22.60 -10.72
C ASN A 137 -7.82 21.45 -11.62
N THR A 138 -9.13 21.20 -11.66
CA THR A 138 -9.74 20.04 -12.33
C THR A 138 -9.48 20.04 -13.85
N GLY A 139 -9.19 21.20 -14.45
CA GLY A 139 -8.90 21.36 -15.89
C GLY A 139 -7.51 20.91 -16.35
N ASP A 140 -6.57 20.62 -15.45
CA ASP A 140 -5.16 20.30 -15.81
C ASP A 140 -4.85 18.80 -15.84
N TYR A 141 -5.81 17.94 -15.52
CA TYR A 141 -5.65 16.48 -15.46
C TYR A 141 -6.41 15.80 -16.60
N GLY A 142 -5.72 14.97 -17.39
CA GLY A 142 -6.31 14.28 -18.52
C GLY A 142 -6.86 12.89 -18.17
N TYR A 143 -6.30 12.24 -17.16
CA TYR A 143 -6.65 10.86 -16.78
C TYR A 143 -7.01 10.71 -15.30
N LEU A 144 -6.51 11.59 -14.42
CA LEU A 144 -6.85 11.60 -13.01
C LEU A 144 -8.21 12.27 -12.80
N ILE A 145 -9.18 11.49 -12.34
CA ILE A 145 -10.55 11.93 -12.07
C ILE A 145 -10.61 12.51 -10.65
N LEU A 146 -10.96 13.79 -10.55
CA LEU A 146 -11.12 14.52 -9.28
C LEU A 146 -12.60 14.89 -9.07
N PRO A 147 -13.42 14.00 -8.51
CA PRO A 147 -14.84 14.29 -8.29
C PRO A 147 -15.02 15.24 -7.10
N HIS A 148 -16.12 16.00 -7.10
CA HIS A 148 -16.54 16.77 -5.93
C HIS A 148 -17.38 15.87 -5.00
N ILE A 149 -16.96 15.74 -3.74
CA ILE A 149 -17.61 14.88 -2.74
C ILE A 149 -18.17 15.75 -1.61
N PRO A 150 -19.51 15.85 -1.46
CA PRO A 150 -20.15 16.77 -0.52
C PRO A 150 -20.28 16.20 0.91
N PHE A 151 -19.59 15.10 1.22
CA PHE A 151 -19.66 14.41 2.51
C PHE A 151 -18.29 13.91 2.96
N GLU A 152 -18.17 13.62 4.25
CA GLU A 152 -16.96 13.01 4.80
C GLU A 152 -16.87 11.54 4.36
N MET A 153 -15.76 11.17 3.72
CA MET A 153 -15.52 9.79 3.30
C MET A 153 -14.87 8.97 4.41
N ASP A 154 -15.29 7.71 4.51
CA ASP A 154 -14.64 6.76 5.39
C ASP A 154 -13.29 6.29 4.80
N TYR A 155 -12.24 6.41 5.61
CA TYR A 155 -10.89 6.04 5.22
C TYR A 155 -10.76 4.53 4.94
N PHE A 156 -11.30 3.67 5.81
CA PHE A 156 -11.11 2.23 5.68
C PHE A 156 -11.83 1.69 4.44
N GLU A 157 -13.09 2.08 4.23
CA GLU A 157 -13.84 1.66 3.04
C GLU A 157 -13.17 2.13 1.75
N THR A 158 -12.70 3.37 1.72
CA THR A 158 -11.97 3.92 0.57
C THR A 158 -10.64 3.19 0.36
N PHE A 159 -9.90 2.91 1.44
CA PHE A 159 -8.62 2.22 1.38
C PHE A 159 -8.76 0.77 0.90
N PHE A 160 -9.75 0.02 1.40
CA PHE A 160 -10.02 -1.35 0.95
C PHE A 160 -10.39 -1.39 -0.52
N THR A 161 -11.26 -0.46 -0.95
CA THR A 161 -11.62 -0.32 -2.36
C THR A 161 -10.40 -0.01 -3.24
N LEU A 162 -9.53 0.91 -2.80
CA LEU A 162 -8.30 1.24 -3.51
C LEU A 162 -7.36 0.03 -3.61
N ILE A 163 -7.21 -0.73 -2.54
CA ILE A 163 -6.33 -1.91 -2.51
C ILE A 163 -6.84 -3.00 -3.46
N ASP A 164 -8.16 -3.21 -3.51
CA ASP A 164 -8.78 -4.18 -4.40
C ASP A 164 -8.61 -3.76 -5.87
N ILE A 165 -8.89 -2.49 -6.21
CA ILE A 165 -8.72 -2.00 -7.59
C ILE A 165 -7.24 -1.95 -8.01
N MET A 166 -6.31 -1.69 -7.09
CA MET A 166 -4.88 -1.79 -7.35
C MET A 166 -4.47 -3.22 -7.69
N ALA A 167 -5.01 -4.22 -6.99
CA ALA A 167 -4.74 -5.63 -7.31
C ALA A 167 -5.27 -5.99 -8.70
N GLU A 168 -6.48 -5.55 -9.06
CA GLU A 168 -7.03 -5.74 -10.41
C GLU A 168 -6.20 -5.02 -11.48
N ALA A 169 -5.72 -3.81 -11.19
CA ALA A 169 -4.84 -3.08 -12.11
C ALA A 169 -3.52 -3.84 -12.38
N TYR A 170 -2.98 -4.56 -11.38
CA TYR A 170 -1.82 -5.45 -11.58
C TYR A 170 -2.18 -6.69 -12.39
N TYR A 171 -3.30 -7.37 -12.12
CA TYR A 171 -3.73 -8.52 -12.90
C TYR A 171 -3.95 -8.15 -14.38
N LYS A 172 -4.52 -6.96 -14.62
CA LYS A 172 -4.75 -6.43 -15.97
C LYS A 172 -3.46 -6.27 -16.79
N LEU A 173 -2.29 -6.12 -16.15
CA LEU A 173 -1.00 -6.06 -16.85
C LEU A 173 -0.62 -7.35 -17.57
N LEU A 174 -1.19 -8.50 -17.18
CA LEU A 174 -0.96 -9.80 -17.80
C LEU A 174 -1.95 -10.09 -18.94
N VAL A 175 -3.13 -9.46 -18.90
CA VAL A 175 -4.22 -9.76 -19.83
C VAL A 175 -3.82 -9.32 -21.23
N GLY A 176 -3.77 -10.26 -22.16
CA GLY A 176 -3.43 -9.99 -23.56
C GLY A 176 -1.94 -9.71 -23.80
N THR A 177 -1.05 -10.02 -22.84
CA THR A 177 0.41 -9.88 -23.02
C THR A 177 1.14 -11.19 -23.27
N GLU A 178 0.41 -12.31 -23.37
CA GLU A 178 0.96 -13.60 -23.77
C GLU A 178 1.46 -13.52 -25.23
N GLY A 179 2.76 -13.76 -25.46
CA GLY A 179 3.38 -13.67 -26.78
C GLY A 179 4.26 -12.43 -26.99
N PRO A 180 4.40 -11.89 -28.22
CA PRO A 180 5.42 -10.87 -28.54
C PRO A 180 5.14 -9.49 -27.94
N ILE A 181 3.98 -9.30 -27.30
CA ILE A 181 3.54 -8.02 -26.75
C ILE A 181 4.34 -7.63 -25.50
N CYS A 182 4.78 -8.62 -24.70
CA CYS A 182 5.64 -8.40 -23.53
C CYS A 182 7.09 -8.06 -23.95
N THR A 183 7.22 -6.98 -24.71
CA THR A 183 8.49 -6.41 -25.14
C THR A 183 9.22 -5.76 -23.98
N GLN A 184 10.52 -5.52 -24.15
CA GLN A 184 11.33 -4.77 -23.20
C GLN A 184 10.74 -3.39 -22.89
N ALA A 185 10.26 -2.67 -23.92
CA ALA A 185 9.67 -1.34 -23.76
C ALA A 185 8.35 -1.38 -22.94
N TYR A 186 7.53 -2.41 -23.15
CA TYR A 186 6.33 -2.62 -22.32
C TYR A 186 6.73 -2.87 -20.87
N PHE A 187 7.67 -3.78 -20.64
CA PHE A 187 8.14 -4.14 -19.29
C PHE A 187 8.75 -2.93 -18.55
N GLU A 188 9.49 -2.07 -19.23
CA GLU A 188 10.02 -0.83 -18.65
C GLU A 188 8.91 0.14 -18.19
N LEU A 189 7.82 0.26 -18.96
CA LEU A 189 6.65 1.05 -18.54
C LEU A 189 5.97 0.42 -17.32
N VAL A 190 5.88 -0.91 -17.27
CA VAL A 190 5.38 -1.62 -16.09
C VAL A 190 6.24 -1.31 -14.86
N LEU A 191 7.56 -1.42 -14.97
CA LEU A 191 8.47 -1.13 -13.85
C LEU A 191 8.37 0.32 -13.36
N LYS A 192 8.18 1.28 -14.26
CA LYS A 192 7.92 2.68 -13.89
C LYS A 192 6.62 2.83 -13.11
N CYS A 193 5.54 2.17 -13.53
CA CYS A 193 4.26 2.19 -12.82
C CYS A 193 4.35 1.46 -11.47
N ASP A 194 5.01 0.29 -11.43
CA ASP A 194 5.30 -0.47 -10.22
C ASP A 194 6.01 0.42 -9.18
N GLY A 195 7.02 1.18 -9.60
CA GLY A 195 7.73 2.13 -8.73
C GLY A 195 6.81 3.14 -8.05
N LYS A 196 5.76 3.61 -8.73
CA LYS A 196 4.80 4.57 -8.18
C LYS A 196 3.80 3.90 -7.23
N PHE A 197 3.27 2.72 -7.59
CA PHE A 197 2.44 1.93 -6.67
C PHE A 197 3.19 1.54 -5.40
N LYS A 198 4.47 1.15 -5.53
CA LYS A 198 5.33 0.84 -4.38
C LYS A 198 5.42 1.99 -3.39
N LYS A 199 5.37 3.26 -3.83
CA LYS A 199 5.40 4.40 -2.89
C LYS A 199 4.19 4.38 -1.96
N ILE A 200 3.00 4.11 -2.50
CA ILE A 200 1.76 4.00 -1.73
C ILE A 200 1.84 2.80 -0.77
N VAL A 201 2.20 1.63 -1.29
CA VAL A 201 2.36 0.40 -0.50
C VAL A 201 3.37 0.61 0.63
N THR A 202 4.54 1.17 0.31
CA THR A 202 5.63 1.40 1.28
C THR A 202 5.23 2.41 2.36
N MET A 203 4.50 3.46 1.99
CA MET A 203 3.98 4.44 2.94
C MET A 203 3.09 3.76 3.98
N VAL A 204 2.14 2.95 3.54
CA VAL A 204 1.21 2.22 4.41
C VAL A 204 1.93 1.15 5.23
N THR A 205 2.86 0.39 4.62
CA THR A 205 3.67 -0.60 5.35
C THR A 205 4.47 0.03 6.48
N LYS A 206 5.05 1.22 6.28
CA LYS A 206 5.80 1.94 7.34
C LYS A 206 4.92 2.33 8.51
N GLU A 207 3.68 2.71 8.25
CA GLU A 207 2.70 3.08 9.29
C GLU A 207 2.26 1.85 10.09
N LEU A 208 2.01 0.72 9.41
CA LEU A 208 1.75 -0.56 10.08
C LEU A 208 2.94 -1.05 10.90
N ASP A 209 4.16 -0.93 10.38
CA ASP A 209 5.40 -1.26 11.10
C ASP A 209 5.56 -0.42 12.37
N LEU A 210 5.21 0.87 12.31
CA LEU A 210 5.23 1.75 13.48
C LEU A 210 4.21 1.27 14.52
N LEU A 211 2.99 0.95 14.10
CA LEU A 211 1.95 0.44 14.98
C LEU A 211 2.36 -0.89 15.62
N ALA A 212 2.92 -1.81 14.83
CA ALA A 212 3.43 -3.09 15.31
C ALA A 212 4.52 -2.92 16.37
N ARG A 213 5.48 -2.02 16.15
CA ARG A 213 6.53 -1.72 17.13
C ARG A 213 5.97 -1.14 18.42
N HIS A 214 4.89 -0.36 18.35
CA HIS A 214 4.22 0.15 19.55
C HIS A 214 3.51 -0.98 20.30
N ALA A 215 2.68 -1.77 19.60
CA ALA A 215 1.96 -2.90 20.17
C ALA A 215 2.90 -3.92 20.84
N ILE A 216 4.01 -4.28 20.18
CA ILE A 216 5.04 -5.17 20.77
C ILE A 216 5.61 -4.59 22.08
N LYS A 217 5.85 -3.28 22.14
CA LYS A 217 6.37 -2.65 23.37
C LYS A 217 5.35 -2.69 24.50
N GLU A 218 4.07 -2.48 24.21
CA GLU A 218 3.02 -2.57 25.22
C GLU A 218 2.87 -4.00 25.75
N GLU A 219 2.85 -5.01 24.86
CA GLU A 219 2.84 -6.43 25.25
C GLU A 219 4.04 -6.80 26.13
N LEU A 220 5.25 -6.31 25.78
CA LEU A 220 6.45 -6.56 26.59
C LEU A 220 6.37 -5.91 27.98
N LYS A 221 5.75 -4.73 28.12
CA LYS A 221 5.55 -4.08 29.43
C LYS A 221 4.63 -4.89 30.34
N LEU A 222 3.64 -5.59 29.79
CA LEU A 222 2.73 -6.45 30.57
C LEU A 222 3.47 -7.65 31.19
N ILE A 223 4.56 -8.09 30.57
CA ILE A 223 5.38 -9.22 31.00
C ILE A 223 6.45 -8.79 32.01
N ASP A 224 6.78 -7.50 32.11
CA ASP A 224 7.82 -7.00 33.02
C ASP A 224 7.48 -7.32 34.50
N PRO A 225 8.26 -8.18 35.18
CA PRO A 225 8.04 -8.54 36.57
C PRO A 225 7.97 -7.30 37.48
N MET A 226 8.73 -6.25 37.18
CA MET A 226 8.73 -5.03 37.99
C MET A 226 7.40 -4.26 37.93
N CYS A 227 6.72 -4.28 36.80
CA CYS A 227 5.38 -3.68 36.68
C CYS A 227 4.36 -4.46 37.53
N GLN A 228 4.45 -5.80 37.55
CA GLN A 228 3.57 -6.65 38.37
C GLN A 228 3.79 -6.47 39.89
N PHE A 229 5.02 -6.18 40.33
CA PHE A 229 5.30 -5.88 41.74
C PHE A 229 4.65 -4.58 42.21
N THR A 230 4.64 -3.53 41.37
CA THR A 230 4.00 -2.25 41.76
C THR A 230 2.47 -2.35 41.91
N ALA A 231 1.82 -3.18 41.09
CA ALA A 231 0.38 -3.42 41.20
C ALA A 231 0.02 -4.16 42.51
N LYS A 232 0.81 -5.16 42.91
CA LYS A 232 0.59 -5.93 44.15
C LYS A 232 0.89 -5.14 45.44
N VAL A 233 1.75 -4.13 45.39
CA VAL A 233 2.08 -3.30 46.57
C VAL A 233 1.04 -2.20 46.82
N SER A 234 0.14 -1.94 45.86
CA SER A 234 -0.86 -0.87 45.96
C SER A 234 -2.19 -1.25 46.63
N SER A 235 -2.40 -2.50 47.04
CA SER A 235 -3.52 -2.82 47.93
C SER A 235 -3.23 -2.22 49.31
N PRO A 236 -4.01 -1.22 49.79
CA PRO A 236 -3.84 -0.73 51.15
C PRO A 236 -4.06 -1.91 52.09
N ILE A 237 -3.07 -2.23 52.91
CA ILE A 237 -3.28 -3.07 54.07
C ILE A 237 -4.22 -2.27 54.97
N GLU A 238 -5.51 -2.59 54.94
CA GLU A 238 -6.47 -2.11 55.93
C GLU A 238 -6.00 -2.63 57.29
N PHE A 239 -5.32 -1.78 58.05
CA PHE A 239 -5.13 -2.00 59.48
C PHE A 239 -6.49 -1.75 60.14
N ASP A 240 -7.19 -2.84 60.49
CA ASP A 240 -8.33 -2.78 61.39
C ASP A 240 -7.85 -2.29 62.77
N PRO A 241 -8.27 -1.10 63.25
CA PRO A 241 -7.83 -0.57 64.53
C PRO A 241 -8.71 -1.06 65.71
N THR A 242 -9.57 -2.06 65.54
CA THR A 242 -10.49 -2.50 66.60
C THR A 242 -10.11 -3.86 67.21
N ALA A 243 -8.95 -3.93 67.84
CA ALA A 243 -8.64 -5.00 68.80
C ALA A 243 -7.99 -4.41 70.06
N SER A 244 -8.79 -3.61 70.78
CA SER A 244 -8.53 -3.22 72.17
C SER A 244 -9.69 -3.72 73.03
N ASP A 245 -9.32 -4.51 74.03
CA ASP A 245 -10.06 -4.87 75.25
C ASP A 245 -11.29 -5.78 75.09
N VAL A 246 -11.22 -7.04 75.53
CA VAL A 246 -11.45 -7.53 76.91
C VAL A 246 -10.91 -8.96 77.04
#